data_AF-X0ZC33-F1
#
_entry.id   AF-X0ZC33-F1
#
_cell.length_a   1.000
_cell.length_b   1.000
_cell.length_c   1.000
_cell.angle_alpha   90.00
_cell.angle_beta   90.00
_cell.angle_gamma   90.00
#
_symmetry.space_group_name_H-M   'P 1'
#
loop_
_entity.id
_entity.type
_entity.pdbx_description
1 polymer ?
#
loop_
_entity_poly.entity_id
_entity_poly.type
_entity_poly.pdbx_seq_one_letter_code
_entity_poly.pdbx_strand_id
1 'polypeptide(L)'
;MQYEEILKRLKFLSDPDAVKGMARYGINSKNNLGVSIYKLRPIAKEIGKAHELALELWDSGIHDARLLACFIDNPSKVTGEQMNSWAKDFDSWDICDQACTSLFDLTPLAWEKVLEWAERDEEFVKRGAFSLIAGLSVHDKKASDEKFEQFIPLIIKHSTDGRNYVKKAVNWALRNIGKRNLILNKKMIR
;
A
#
# COMPACT_ATOMS: atom_id res chain seq x y z
N MET A 1 5.66 20.30 -12.16
CA MET A 1 5.21 20.95 -10.91
C MET A 1 6.30 20.78 -9.88
N GLN A 2 6.53 21.82 -9.07
CA GLN A 2 7.54 21.80 -8.00
C GLN A 2 6.90 21.37 -6.66
N TYR A 3 7.71 20.88 -5.72
CA TYR A 3 7.26 20.41 -4.39
C TYR A 3 6.36 21.43 -3.65
N GLU A 4 6.80 22.69 -3.56
CA GLU A 4 6.06 23.75 -2.86
C GLU A 4 4.69 24.05 -3.49
N GLU A 5 4.61 23.98 -4.82
CA GLU A 5 3.37 24.18 -5.56
C GLU A 5 2.36 23.07 -5.25
N ILE A 6 2.84 21.83 -5.16
CA ILE A 6 2.03 20.66 -4.80
C ILE A 6 1.52 20.79 -3.38
N LEU A 7 2.38 21.10 -2.41
CA LEU A 7 1.95 21.27 -1.02
C LEU A 7 0.94 22.40 -0.87
N LYS A 8 1.13 23.53 -1.56
CA LYS A 8 0.15 24.62 -1.57
C LYS A 8 -1.19 24.17 -2.13
N ARG A 9 -1.19 23.39 -3.22
CA ARG A 9 -2.41 22.84 -3.83
C ARG A 9 -3.10 21.84 -2.91
N LEU A 10 -2.36 20.93 -2.27
CA LEU A 10 -2.92 19.97 -1.31
C LEU A 10 -3.55 20.68 -0.11
N LYS A 11 -2.87 21.69 0.45
CA LYS A 11 -3.41 22.51 1.55
C LYS A 11 -4.67 23.26 1.13
N PHE A 12 -4.71 23.80 -0.09
CA PHE A 12 -5.91 24.46 -0.61
C PHE A 12 -7.10 23.50 -0.76
N LEU A 13 -6.84 22.23 -1.06
CA LEU A 13 -7.86 21.20 -1.22
C LEU A 13 -8.28 20.52 0.09
N SER A 14 -7.75 20.96 1.24
CA SER A 14 -7.99 20.32 2.54
C SER A 14 -9.46 20.32 2.93
N ASP A 15 -9.90 19.23 3.56
CA ASP A 15 -11.26 19.02 4.02
C ASP A 15 -11.23 18.43 5.45
N PRO A 16 -11.33 19.26 6.50
CA PRO A 16 -11.32 18.80 7.88
C PRO A 16 -12.47 17.88 8.26
N ASP A 17 -13.62 17.96 7.57
CA ASP A 17 -14.76 17.08 7.85
C ASP A 17 -14.53 15.69 7.24
N ALA A 18 -13.87 15.61 6.08
CA ALA A 18 -13.35 14.35 5.56
C ALA A 18 -12.36 13.70 6.55
N VAL A 19 -11.46 14.47 7.17
CA VAL A 19 -10.53 13.95 8.21
C VAL A 19 -11.28 13.33 9.38
N LYS A 20 -12.33 13.99 9.90
CA LYS A 20 -13.17 13.42 10.96
C LYS A 20 -13.86 12.14 10.53
N GLY A 21 -14.33 12.08 9.28
CA GLY A 21 -14.93 10.88 8.70
C GLY A 21 -13.93 9.72 8.63
N MET A 22 -12.72 9.98 8.14
CA MET A 22 -11.64 9.00 8.03
C MET A 22 -11.20 8.43 9.39
N ALA A 23 -11.16 9.27 10.43
CA ALA A 23 -10.84 8.82 11.79
C ALA A 23 -11.81 7.73 12.30
N ARG A 24 -13.08 7.76 11.90
CA ARG A 24 -14.07 6.71 12.26
C ARG A 24 -13.74 5.35 11.64
N TYR A 25 -12.94 5.33 10.59
CA TYR A 25 -12.44 4.11 9.94
C TYR A 25 -11.02 3.73 10.41
N GLY A 26 -10.48 4.41 11.43
CA GLY A 26 -9.15 4.16 11.97
C GLY A 26 -8.01 4.62 11.07
N ILE A 27 -8.24 5.64 10.26
CA ILE A 27 -7.19 6.37 9.53
C ILE A 27 -6.66 7.47 10.45
N ASN A 28 -5.34 7.64 10.52
CA ASN A 28 -4.73 8.63 11.39
C ASN A 28 -5.09 10.05 10.91
N SER A 29 -5.60 10.87 11.84
CA SER A 29 -5.94 12.27 11.56
C SER A 29 -4.73 13.21 11.68
N LYS A 30 -3.61 12.76 12.24
CA LYS A 30 -2.39 13.56 12.36
C LYS A 30 -1.80 13.82 10.98
N ASN A 31 -1.48 15.09 10.70
CA ASN A 31 -0.94 15.54 9.41
C ASN A 31 -1.78 15.12 8.18
N ASN A 32 -3.08 14.94 8.38
CA ASN A 32 -4.03 14.56 7.34
C ASN A 32 -4.83 15.77 6.90
N LEU A 33 -4.81 16.07 5.61
CA LEU A 33 -5.50 17.20 4.99
C LEU A 33 -6.91 16.84 4.52
N GLY A 34 -7.28 15.56 4.41
CA GLY A 34 -8.62 15.18 3.96
C GLY A 34 -8.83 15.24 2.45
N VAL A 35 -7.76 15.24 1.66
CA VAL A 35 -7.85 15.32 0.20
C VAL A 35 -8.25 13.96 -0.37
N SER A 36 -9.43 13.89 -0.97
CA SER A 36 -9.91 12.63 -1.54
C SER A 36 -9.01 12.10 -2.66
N ILE A 37 -8.91 10.76 -2.79
CA ILE A 37 -8.19 10.09 -3.89
C ILE A 37 -8.65 10.58 -5.27
N TYR A 38 -9.94 10.95 -5.41
CA TYR A 38 -10.49 11.51 -6.64
C TYR A 38 -9.86 12.85 -7.05
N LYS A 39 -9.38 13.64 -6.08
CA LYS A 39 -8.61 14.87 -6.32
C LYS A 39 -7.12 14.58 -6.50
N LEU A 40 -6.57 13.60 -5.78
CA LEU A 40 -5.15 13.22 -5.88
C LEU A 40 -4.78 12.60 -7.23
N ARG A 41 -5.63 11.74 -7.80
CA ARG A 41 -5.33 11.04 -9.08
C ARG A 41 -5.14 12.00 -10.27
N PRO A 42 -5.97 13.03 -10.50
CA PRO A 42 -5.70 14.04 -11.51
C PRO A 42 -4.36 14.76 -11.30
N ILE A 43 -4.04 15.14 -10.07
CA ILE A 43 -2.76 15.78 -9.72
C ILE A 43 -1.59 14.84 -10.07
N ALA A 44 -1.69 13.56 -9.70
CA ALA A 44 -0.69 12.56 -10.04
C ALA A 44 -0.51 12.41 -11.56
N LYS A 45 -1.62 12.45 -12.32
CA LYS A 45 -1.59 12.39 -13.79
C LYS A 45 -0.91 13.61 -14.41
N GLU A 46 -1.15 14.81 -13.88
CA GLU A 46 -0.48 16.05 -14.31
C GLU A 46 1.04 16.01 -14.06
N ILE A 47 1.46 15.42 -12.94
CA ILE A 47 2.88 15.28 -12.58
C ILE A 47 3.57 14.19 -13.42
N GLY A 48 2.90 13.05 -13.63
CA GLY A 48 3.52 11.86 -14.21
C GLY A 48 4.40 11.12 -13.20
N LYS A 49 5.47 10.47 -13.69
CA LYS A 49 6.41 9.72 -12.86
C LYS A 49 7.61 10.58 -12.46
N ALA A 50 7.81 10.80 -11.16
CA ALA A 50 8.85 11.66 -10.61
C ALA A 50 9.36 11.13 -9.26
N HIS A 51 10.45 10.35 -9.30
CA HIS A 51 11.01 9.66 -8.13
C HIS A 51 11.49 10.61 -7.03
N GLU A 52 12.38 11.56 -7.34
CA GLU A 52 12.90 12.51 -6.34
C GLU A 52 11.78 13.30 -5.66
N LEU A 53 10.79 13.75 -6.45
CA LEU A 53 9.63 14.46 -5.93
C LEU A 53 8.75 13.55 -5.04
N ALA A 54 8.64 12.27 -5.36
CA ALA A 54 7.91 11.32 -4.51
C ALA A 54 8.59 11.16 -3.14
N LEU A 55 9.92 11.10 -3.12
CA LEU A 55 10.70 11.04 -1.87
C LEU A 55 10.47 12.31 -1.03
N GLU A 56 10.56 13.50 -1.64
CA GLU A 56 10.29 14.78 -0.95
C GLU A 56 8.85 14.83 -0.40
N LEU A 57 7.85 14.42 -1.19
CA LEU A 57 6.46 14.37 -0.74
C LEU A 57 6.26 13.36 0.39
N TRP A 58 6.96 12.24 0.38
CA TRP A 58 6.89 11.25 1.45
C TRP A 58 7.45 11.80 2.77
N ASP A 59 8.62 12.43 2.69
CA ASP A 59 9.36 13.01 3.81
C ASP A 59 8.64 14.20 4.44
N SER A 60 7.72 14.84 3.72
CA SER A 60 6.85 15.90 4.26
C SER A 60 6.03 15.45 5.48
N GLY A 61 5.80 14.14 5.64
CA GLY A 61 4.99 13.58 6.73
C GLY A 61 3.50 13.91 6.64
N ILE A 62 3.06 14.56 5.55
CA ILE A 62 1.65 14.85 5.28
C ILE A 62 1.03 13.61 4.63
N HIS A 63 -0.04 13.10 5.23
CA HIS A 63 -0.69 11.86 4.81
C HIS A 63 -1.06 11.87 3.32
N ASP A 64 -1.74 12.91 2.85
CA ASP A 64 -2.19 13.04 1.46
C ASP A 64 -1.03 13.24 0.48
N ALA A 65 0.07 13.85 0.93
CA ALA A 65 1.30 13.97 0.14
C ALA A 65 1.98 12.61 -0.03
N ARG A 66 2.00 11.77 1.03
CA ARG A 66 2.46 10.37 0.96
C ARG A 66 1.59 9.53 0.04
N LEU A 67 0.26 9.66 0.08
CA LEU A 67 -0.62 9.00 -0.89
C LEU A 67 -0.30 9.44 -2.33
N LEU A 68 -0.06 10.74 -2.54
CA LEU A 68 0.34 11.26 -3.85
C LEU A 68 1.71 10.71 -4.30
N ALA A 69 2.67 10.62 -3.38
CA ALA A 69 3.98 10.02 -3.62
C ALA A 69 3.86 8.60 -4.17
N CYS A 70 3.01 7.75 -3.57
CA CYS A 70 2.74 6.40 -4.07
C CYS A 70 2.25 6.37 -5.53
N PHE A 71 1.50 7.39 -5.97
CA PHE A 71 1.02 7.45 -7.36
C PHE A 71 2.11 7.90 -8.35
N ILE A 72 2.95 8.84 -7.94
CA ILE A 72 3.92 9.49 -8.85
C ILE A 72 5.30 8.84 -8.81
N ASP A 73 5.62 8.02 -7.80
CA ASP A 73 6.92 7.38 -7.74
C ASP A 73 7.10 6.37 -8.89
N ASN A 74 8.35 6.20 -9.33
CA ASN A 74 8.75 5.29 -10.39
C ASN A 74 9.15 3.92 -9.79
N PRO A 75 8.35 2.85 -10.00
CA PRO A 75 8.65 1.53 -9.45
C PRO A 75 10.03 0.97 -9.83
N SER A 76 10.59 1.34 -10.99
CA SER A 76 11.91 0.84 -11.41
C SER A 76 13.08 1.47 -10.65
N LYS A 77 12.84 2.56 -9.91
CA LYS A 77 13.83 3.23 -9.07
C LYS A 77 13.68 2.91 -7.58
N VAL A 78 12.56 2.31 -7.19
CA VAL A 78 12.29 1.97 -5.79
C VAL A 78 13.26 0.90 -5.30
N THR A 79 13.93 1.18 -4.19
CA THR A 79 14.88 0.25 -3.57
C THR A 79 14.27 -0.48 -2.37
N GLY A 80 14.92 -1.56 -1.95
CA GLY A 80 14.50 -2.31 -0.75
C GLY A 80 14.62 -1.47 0.53
N GLU A 81 15.61 -0.57 0.59
CA GLU A 81 15.78 0.39 1.68
C GLU A 81 14.64 1.40 1.72
N GLN A 82 14.24 1.94 0.57
CA GLN A 82 13.10 2.86 0.49
C GLN A 82 11.83 2.18 0.97
N MET A 83 11.53 0.97 0.49
CA MET A 83 10.35 0.21 0.92
C MET A 83 10.35 0.02 2.43
N ASN A 84 11.48 -0.39 3.01
CA ASN A 84 11.62 -0.59 4.45
C ASN A 84 11.55 0.71 5.24
N SER A 85 12.04 1.82 4.69
CA SER A 85 11.93 3.15 5.29
C SER A 85 10.46 3.59 5.34
N TRP A 86 9.78 3.56 4.21
CA TRP A 86 8.37 3.93 4.09
C TRP A 86 7.46 3.02 4.93
N ALA A 87 7.76 1.72 5.02
CA ALA A 87 6.97 0.81 5.84
C ALA A 87 7.03 1.14 7.34
N LYS A 88 8.13 1.71 7.83
CA LYS A 88 8.23 2.19 9.23
C LYS A 88 7.35 3.40 9.50
N ASP A 89 7.05 4.17 8.47
CA ASP A 89 6.21 5.36 8.52
C ASP A 89 4.70 5.08 8.44
N PHE A 90 4.31 3.81 8.18
CA PHE A 90 2.90 3.44 8.10
C PHE A 90 2.24 3.57 9.48
N ASP A 91 1.28 4.48 9.57
CA ASP A 91 0.51 4.78 10.78
C ASP A 91 -0.99 4.51 10.64
N SER A 92 -1.43 4.11 9.45
CA SER A 92 -2.79 3.65 9.18
C SER A 92 -2.84 2.65 8.03
N TRP A 93 -3.96 1.92 7.97
CA TRP A 93 -4.14 0.83 7.00
C TRP A 93 -4.19 1.30 5.55
N ASP A 94 -4.68 2.52 5.30
CA ASP A 94 -4.88 3.09 3.98
C ASP A 94 -3.58 3.53 3.32
N ILE A 95 -2.66 4.19 4.04
CA ILE A 95 -1.33 4.53 3.50
C ILE A 95 -0.50 3.27 3.23
N CYS A 96 -0.57 2.30 4.14
CA CYS A 96 0.04 0.98 3.96
C CYS A 96 -0.47 0.32 2.67
N ASP A 97 -1.79 0.20 2.51
CA ASP A 97 -2.38 -0.43 1.34
C ASP A 97 -2.06 0.35 0.06
N GLN A 98 -2.14 1.68 0.10
CA GLN A 98 -1.88 2.56 -1.04
C GLN A 98 -0.43 2.46 -1.53
N ALA A 99 0.56 2.39 -0.63
CA ALA A 99 1.95 2.13 -1.00
C ALA A 99 2.12 0.73 -1.60
N CYS A 100 1.51 -0.28 -0.97
CA CYS A 100 1.61 -1.67 -1.40
C CYS A 100 0.98 -1.94 -2.77
N THR A 101 -0.17 -1.34 -3.08
CA THR A 101 -0.97 -1.71 -4.28
C THR A 101 -0.97 -0.65 -5.38
N SER A 102 -0.12 0.37 -5.29
CA SER A 102 0.05 1.35 -6.39
C SER A 102 1.50 1.66 -6.71
N LEU A 103 2.44 1.15 -5.92
CA LEU A 103 3.86 1.34 -6.12
C LEU A 103 4.62 0.03 -5.90
N PHE A 104 4.58 -0.50 -4.69
CA PHE A 104 5.50 -1.57 -4.29
C PHE A 104 5.23 -2.90 -4.99
N ASP A 105 3.99 -3.26 -5.26
CA ASP A 105 3.63 -4.45 -6.04
C ASP A 105 4.06 -4.39 -7.51
N LEU A 106 4.41 -3.21 -8.01
CA LEU A 106 4.96 -3.00 -9.35
C LEU A 106 6.49 -3.13 -9.39
N THR A 107 7.13 -3.35 -8.23
CA THR A 107 8.59 -3.53 -8.12
C THR A 107 8.96 -5.02 -8.20
N PRO A 108 10.17 -5.36 -8.68
CA PRO A 108 10.65 -6.75 -8.65
C PRO A 108 10.89 -7.26 -7.22
N LEU A 109 10.98 -6.37 -6.24
CA LEU A 109 11.26 -6.67 -4.83
C LEU A 109 10.02 -7.13 -4.05
N ALA A 110 8.82 -6.91 -4.60
CA ALA A 110 7.55 -7.17 -3.93
C ALA A 110 7.46 -8.58 -3.33
N TRP A 111 7.83 -9.60 -4.12
CA TRP A 111 7.77 -11.00 -3.70
C TRP A 111 8.69 -11.32 -2.51
N GLU A 112 9.90 -10.79 -2.50
CA GLU A 112 10.84 -10.95 -1.39
C GLU A 112 10.34 -10.21 -0.14
N LYS A 113 9.80 -9.00 -0.32
CA LYS A 113 9.28 -8.16 0.77
C LYS A 113 8.06 -8.75 1.45
N VAL A 114 7.23 -9.52 0.73
CA VAL A 114 6.16 -10.31 1.37
C VAL A 114 6.72 -11.25 2.42
N LEU A 115 7.78 -11.99 2.10
CA LEU A 115 8.38 -12.96 3.01
C LEU A 115 9.06 -12.27 4.19
N GLU A 116 9.79 -11.18 3.93
CA GLU A 116 10.44 -10.38 4.97
C GLU A 116 9.41 -9.77 5.94
N TRP A 117 8.40 -9.08 5.42
CA TRP A 117 7.47 -8.30 6.24
C TRP A 117 6.45 -9.16 6.98
N ALA A 118 6.11 -10.36 6.49
CA ALA A 118 5.14 -11.23 7.18
C ALA A 118 5.63 -11.69 8.56
N GLU A 119 6.95 -11.76 8.76
CA GLU A 119 7.56 -12.15 10.04
C GLU A 119 7.77 -10.96 11.00
N ARG A 120 7.46 -9.72 10.59
CA ARG A 120 7.70 -8.52 11.40
C ARG A 120 6.67 -8.32 12.50
N ASP A 121 7.09 -7.85 13.67
CA ASP A 121 6.16 -7.61 14.78
C ASP A 121 5.36 -6.33 14.63
N GLU A 122 5.82 -5.37 13.84
CA GLU A 122 5.11 -4.12 13.61
C GLU A 122 3.82 -4.35 12.81
N GLU A 123 2.67 -3.89 13.32
CA GLU A 123 1.34 -4.24 12.79
C GLU A 123 1.19 -3.86 11.31
N PHE A 124 1.52 -2.61 10.94
CA PHE A 124 1.36 -2.14 9.57
C PHE A 124 2.45 -2.66 8.63
N VAL A 125 3.65 -2.97 9.11
CA VAL A 125 4.67 -3.66 8.31
C VAL A 125 4.17 -5.05 7.95
N LYS A 126 3.68 -5.82 8.93
CA LYS A 126 3.08 -7.13 8.68
C LYS A 126 1.84 -7.05 7.79
N ARG A 127 0.97 -6.05 8.00
CA ARG A 127 -0.15 -5.77 7.10
C ARG A 127 0.34 -5.58 5.67
N GLY A 128 1.41 -4.81 5.48
CA GLY A 128 2.03 -4.53 4.19
C GLY A 128 2.40 -5.79 3.42
N ALA A 129 2.91 -6.83 4.09
CA ALA A 129 3.17 -8.12 3.46
C ALA A 129 1.92 -8.71 2.79
N PHE A 130 0.78 -8.71 3.47
CA PHE A 130 -0.46 -9.27 2.92
C PHE A 130 -1.15 -8.32 1.92
N SER A 131 -1.00 -7.01 2.10
CA SER A 131 -1.44 -6.03 1.11
C SER A 131 -0.62 -6.13 -0.20
N LEU A 132 0.67 -6.44 -0.12
CA LEU A 132 1.51 -6.76 -1.29
C LEU A 132 1.01 -8.00 -2.02
N ILE A 133 0.65 -9.08 -1.31
CA ILE A 133 0.05 -10.27 -1.94
C ILE A 133 -1.23 -9.90 -2.70
N ALA A 134 -2.07 -9.03 -2.12
CA ALA A 134 -3.29 -8.55 -2.77
C ALA A 134 -2.97 -7.75 -4.05
N GLY A 135 -2.01 -6.84 -4.00
CA GLY A 135 -1.54 -6.07 -5.17
C GLY A 135 -0.95 -6.96 -6.27
N LEU A 136 -0.03 -7.84 -5.93
CA LEU A 136 0.57 -8.84 -6.83
C LEU A 136 -0.50 -9.71 -7.50
N SER A 137 -1.52 -10.10 -6.75
CA SER A 137 -2.65 -10.89 -7.30
C SER A 137 -3.41 -10.15 -8.40
N VAL A 138 -3.42 -8.82 -8.40
CA VAL A 138 -4.03 -8.00 -9.43
C VAL A 138 -3.04 -7.67 -10.55
N HIS A 139 -1.82 -7.24 -10.24
CA HIS A 139 -0.92 -6.63 -11.22
C HIS A 139 0.13 -7.59 -11.82
N ASP A 140 0.57 -8.62 -11.09
CA ASP A 140 1.50 -9.62 -11.63
C ASP A 140 0.72 -10.66 -12.46
N LYS A 141 0.46 -10.30 -13.72
CA LYS A 141 -0.21 -11.17 -14.69
C LYS A 141 0.70 -12.26 -15.26
N LYS A 142 2.01 -12.18 -15.02
CA LYS A 142 3.00 -13.11 -15.58
C LYS A 142 3.37 -14.22 -14.60
N ALA A 143 3.26 -13.96 -13.29
CA ALA A 143 3.47 -14.99 -12.29
C ALA A 143 2.47 -16.15 -12.44
N SER A 144 3.03 -17.37 -12.39
CA SER A 144 2.26 -18.61 -12.46
C SER A 144 1.45 -18.85 -11.18
N ASP A 145 0.50 -19.78 -11.25
CA ASP A 145 -0.33 -20.12 -10.10
C ASP A 145 0.52 -20.70 -8.96
N GLU A 146 1.55 -21.49 -9.28
CA GLU A 146 2.46 -22.09 -8.31
C GLU A 146 3.19 -21.04 -7.47
N LYS A 147 3.51 -19.87 -8.05
CA LYS A 147 4.09 -18.77 -7.28
C LYS A 147 3.14 -18.26 -6.20
N PHE A 148 1.86 -18.10 -6.51
CA PHE A 148 0.87 -17.65 -5.52
C PHE A 148 0.57 -18.73 -4.47
N GLU A 149 0.63 -20.01 -4.85
CA GLU A 149 0.45 -21.12 -3.92
C GLU A 149 1.52 -21.16 -2.84
N GLN A 150 2.74 -20.67 -3.11
CA GLN A 150 3.79 -20.54 -2.10
C GLN A 150 3.39 -19.63 -0.93
N PHE A 151 2.40 -18.75 -1.10
CA PHE A 151 1.88 -17.93 0.00
C PHE A 151 0.84 -18.65 0.87
N ILE A 152 0.31 -19.81 0.49
CA ILE A 152 -0.71 -20.53 1.27
C ILE A 152 -0.23 -20.82 2.70
N PRO A 153 0.96 -21.42 2.93
CA PRO A 153 1.44 -21.68 4.28
C PRO A 153 1.55 -20.41 5.13
N LEU A 154 1.99 -19.31 4.51
CA LEU A 154 2.12 -18.00 5.16
C LEU A 154 0.75 -17.43 5.55
N ILE A 155 -0.23 -17.51 4.65
CA ILE A 155 -1.61 -17.09 4.90
C ILE A 155 -2.23 -17.91 6.04
N ILE A 156 -2.05 -19.23 6.05
CA ILE A 156 -2.53 -20.10 7.13
C ILE A 156 -1.89 -19.70 8.46
N LYS A 157 -0.55 -19.59 8.50
CA LYS A 157 0.22 -19.22 9.70
C LYS A 157 -0.28 -17.93 10.34
N HIS A 158 -0.58 -16.92 9.52
CA HIS A 158 -0.98 -15.59 10.02
C HIS A 158 -2.50 -15.36 10.03
N SER A 159 -3.31 -16.34 9.65
CA SER A 159 -4.79 -16.23 9.65
C SER A 159 -5.39 -16.02 11.04
N THR A 160 -4.67 -16.44 12.08
CA THR A 160 -5.07 -16.35 13.50
C THR A 160 -4.45 -15.16 14.22
N ASP A 161 -3.78 -14.24 13.51
CA ASP A 161 -3.18 -13.05 14.13
C ASP A 161 -4.23 -12.24 14.91
N GLY A 162 -3.92 -11.92 16.17
CA GLY A 162 -4.84 -11.22 17.07
C GLY A 162 -5.15 -9.79 16.63
N ARG A 163 -4.31 -9.20 15.79
CA ARG A 163 -4.39 -7.80 15.34
C ARG A 163 -5.37 -7.66 14.18
N ASN A 164 -6.37 -6.80 14.36
CA ASN A 164 -7.48 -6.67 13.41
C ASN A 164 -7.02 -6.25 12.01
N TYR A 165 -6.05 -5.34 11.91
CA TYR A 165 -5.57 -4.86 10.62
C TYR A 165 -4.75 -5.92 9.87
N VAL A 166 -3.96 -6.73 10.57
CA VAL A 166 -3.26 -7.86 9.95
C VAL A 166 -4.26 -8.89 9.46
N LYS A 167 -5.18 -9.34 10.32
CA LYS A 167 -6.20 -10.33 9.99
C LYS A 167 -7.03 -9.95 8.77
N LYS A 168 -7.43 -8.68 8.68
CA LYS A 168 -8.15 -8.14 7.51
C LYS A 168 -7.30 -8.22 6.23
N ALA A 169 -6.01 -7.91 6.30
CA ALA A 169 -5.12 -8.00 5.15
C ALA A 169 -4.86 -9.46 4.74
N VAL A 170 -4.68 -10.39 5.69
CA VAL A 170 -4.56 -11.83 5.40
C VAL A 170 -5.82 -12.34 4.66
N ASN A 171 -7.01 -12.01 5.15
CA ASN A 171 -8.26 -12.36 4.47
C ASN A 171 -8.37 -11.73 3.07
N TRP A 172 -7.91 -10.48 2.93
CA TRP A 172 -7.91 -9.79 1.64
C TRP A 172 -6.94 -10.44 0.65
N ALA A 173 -5.73 -10.80 1.09
CA ALA A 173 -4.75 -11.54 0.30
C ALA A 173 -5.32 -12.87 -0.22
N LEU A 174 -5.85 -13.70 0.69
CA LEU A 174 -6.51 -14.98 0.37
C LEU A 174 -7.58 -14.80 -0.72
N ARG A 175 -8.47 -13.82 -0.53
CA ARG A 175 -9.57 -13.55 -1.45
C ARG A 175 -9.07 -13.06 -2.81
N ASN A 176 -7.99 -12.29 -2.89
CA ASN A 176 -7.47 -11.82 -4.18
C ASN A 176 -6.73 -12.92 -4.93
N ILE A 177 -5.96 -13.78 -4.27
CA ILE A 177 -5.38 -14.95 -4.92
C ILE A 177 -6.50 -15.82 -5.52
N GLY A 178 -7.54 -16.10 -4.73
CA GLY A 178 -8.68 -16.90 -5.18
C GLY A 178 -9.54 -16.26 -6.28
N LYS A 179 -9.38 -14.95 -6.55
CA LYS A 179 -10.05 -14.25 -7.66
C LYS A 179 -9.27 -14.32 -8.97
N ARG A 180 -8.00 -14.75 -8.96
CA ARG A 180 -7.17 -14.81 -10.16
C ARG A 180 -7.72 -15.79 -11.19
N ASN A 181 -8.11 -16.98 -10.75
CA ASN A 181 -8.73 -18.02 -11.57
C ASN A 181 -9.39 -19.11 -10.70
N LEU A 182 -10.10 -20.05 -11.34
CA LEU A 182 -10.82 -21.13 -10.66
C LEU A 182 -9.90 -22.17 -9.99
N ILE A 183 -8.66 -22.34 -10.45
CA ILE A 183 -7.70 -23.30 -9.88
C ILE A 183 -7.26 -22.78 -8.50
N LEU A 184 -6.77 -21.55 -8.45
CA LEU A 184 -6.39 -20.87 -7.22
C LEU A 184 -7.59 -20.69 -6.29
N ASN A 185 -8.78 -20.39 -6.82
CA ASN A 185 -10.00 -20.30 -6.01
C ASN A 185 -10.23 -21.57 -5.18
N LYS A 186 -10.16 -22.74 -5.81
CA LYS A 186 -10.34 -24.04 -5.14
C LYS A 186 -9.26 -24.30 -4.09
N LYS A 187 -8.03 -23.82 -4.31
CA LYS A 187 -6.92 -23.96 -3.35
C LYS A 187 -7.06 -23.02 -2.14
N MET A 188 -7.66 -21.83 -2.31
CA MET A 188 -7.83 -20.85 -1.22
C MET A 188 -9.03 -21.13 -0.29
N ILE A 189 -9.91 -22.08 -0.63
CA ILE A 189 -11.10 -22.43 0.16
C ILE A 189 -10.86 -23.68 1.03
N ARG A 190 -9.78 -24.43 0.77
CA ARG A 190 -9.39 -25.64 1.48
C ARG A 190 -8.43 -25.32 2.61
#